data_AF-A0A3C0CT36-F1
#
_entry.id   AF-A0A3C0CT36-F1
#
_cell.length_a   1.000
_cell.length_b   1.000
_cell.length_c   1.000
_cell.angle_alpha   90.00
_cell.angle_beta   90.00
_cell.angle_gamma   90.00
#
_symmetry.space_group_name_H-M   'P 1'
#
loop_
_entity.id
_entity.type
_entity.pdbx_description
1 polymer ?
#
loop_
_entity_poly.entity_id
_entity_poly.type
_entity_poly.pdbx_seq_one_letter_code
_entity_poly.pdbx_strand_id
1 'polypeptide(L)'
;MIKGIYVITDPYLASGRGHIDITQAALCGGAAIIQLRDKTASDKDLLPVAREMQRLCKESGALFIVNDRVDVALLCGAGGIHVGQSDRPAGEL
;
A
#
# COMPACT_ATOMS: atom_id res chain seq x y z
N MET A 1 -11.69 13.04 7.79
CA MET A 1 -10.36 13.07 8.47
C MET A 1 -9.93 11.64 8.68
N ILE A 2 -8.75 11.26 8.17
CA ILE A 2 -8.18 9.93 8.35
C ILE A 2 -7.87 9.73 9.85
N LYS A 3 -8.23 8.58 10.43
CA LYS A 3 -8.02 8.25 11.85
C LYS A 3 -7.65 6.77 12.01
N GLY A 4 -6.91 6.45 13.06
CA GLY A 4 -6.47 5.09 13.38
C GLY A 4 -4.99 4.85 13.06
N ILE A 5 -4.57 3.59 13.12
CA ILE A 5 -3.19 3.19 12.86
C ILE A 5 -2.95 3.12 11.35
N TYR A 6 -1.91 3.82 10.90
CA TYR A 6 -1.44 3.81 9.52
C TYR A 6 -0.14 3.01 9.45
N VAL A 7 -0.20 1.82 8.82
CA VAL A 7 0.97 0.97 8.61
C VAL A 7 1.52 1.14 7.20
N ILE A 8 2.84 1.30 7.09
CA ILE A 8 3.58 1.28 5.84
C ILE A 8 4.30 -0.07 5.76
N THR A 9 4.07 -0.82 4.69
CA THR A 9 4.74 -2.11 4.48
C THR A 9 6.09 -1.88 3.79
N ASP A 10 7.15 -2.51 4.29
CA ASP A 10 8.48 -2.52 3.66
C ASP A 10 9.12 -3.90 3.92
N PRO A 11 9.33 -4.75 2.90
CA PRO A 11 9.82 -6.11 3.09
C PRO A 11 11.29 -6.14 3.51
N TYR A 12 12.07 -5.09 3.21
CA TYR A 12 13.47 -4.99 3.60
C TYR A 12 13.63 -4.79 5.11
N LEU A 13 12.66 -4.14 5.75
CA LEU A 13 12.68 -3.87 7.19
C LEU A 13 11.88 -4.89 8.00
N ALA A 14 11.11 -5.77 7.36
CA ALA A 14 10.15 -6.64 8.03
C ALA A 14 10.68 -8.02 8.42
N SER A 15 12.00 -8.19 8.53
CA SER A 15 12.67 -9.44 8.96
C SER A 15 12.25 -10.67 8.14
N GLY A 16 12.16 -10.52 6.82
CA GLY A 16 11.82 -11.61 5.90
C GLY A 16 10.33 -11.83 5.65
N ARG A 17 9.44 -11.03 6.27
CA ARG A 17 8.01 -11.04 5.95
C ARG A 17 7.72 -10.31 4.65
N GLY A 18 6.82 -10.86 3.85
CA GLY A 18 6.33 -10.22 2.64
C GLY A 18 5.25 -9.18 2.92
N HIS A 19 4.90 -8.38 1.91
CA HIS A 19 3.83 -7.38 2.01
C HIS A 19 2.49 -7.96 2.49
N ILE A 20 2.14 -9.16 2.03
CA ILE A 20 0.88 -9.82 2.38
C ILE A 20 0.86 -10.20 3.86
N ASP A 21 1.94 -10.80 4.38
CA ASP A 21 2.04 -11.19 5.78
C ASP A 21 1.95 -9.97 6.71
N ILE A 22 2.66 -8.89 6.36
CA ILE A 22 2.61 -7.63 7.11
C ILE A 22 1.19 -7.05 7.08
N THR A 23 0.54 -7.08 5.92
CA THR A 23 -0.82 -6.56 5.74
C THR A 23 -1.81 -7.32 6.60
N GLN A 24 -1.80 -8.65 6.56
CA GLN A 24 -2.69 -9.49 7.37
C GLN A 24 -2.48 -9.26 8.87
N ALA A 25 -1.23 -9.22 9.32
CA ALA A 25 -0.90 -8.97 10.72
C ALA A 25 -1.36 -7.56 11.17
N ALA A 26 -1.13 -6.54 10.33
CA ALA A 26 -1.54 -5.17 10.60
C ALA A 26 -3.07 -5.02 10.68
N LEU A 27 -3.80 -5.61 9.73
CA LEU A 27 -5.26 -5.60 9.71
C LEU A 27 -5.84 -6.34 10.93
N CYS A 28 -5.27 -7.49 11.29
CA CYS A 28 -5.64 -8.22 12.51
C CYS A 28 -5.39 -7.38 13.77
N GLY A 29 -4.33 -6.58 13.78
CA GLY A 29 -4.03 -5.62 14.85
C GLY A 29 -4.90 -4.34 14.85
N GLY A 30 -5.84 -4.19 13.92
CA GLY A 30 -6.74 -3.04 13.85
C GLY A 30 -6.18 -1.85 13.07
N ALA A 31 -5.23 -2.07 12.15
CA ALA A 31 -4.79 -1.02 11.24
C ALA A 31 -5.96 -0.50 10.40
N ALA A 32 -6.15 0.82 10.41
CA ALA A 32 -7.18 1.48 9.62
C ALA A 32 -6.71 1.75 8.19
N ILE A 33 -5.39 1.75 7.97
CA ILE A 33 -4.78 2.09 6.68
C ILE A 33 -3.52 1.27 6.47
N ILE A 34 -3.35 0.78 5.25
CA ILE A 34 -2.16 0.10 4.78
C ILE A 34 -1.60 0.84 3.56
N GLN A 35 -0.31 1.19 3.60
CA GLN A 35 0.42 1.71 2.44
C GLN A 35 1.41 0.68 1.92
N LEU A 36 1.28 0.33 0.64
CA LEU A 36 2.27 -0.43 -0.09
C LEU A 36 3.44 0.48 -0.49
N ARG A 37 4.62 0.19 0.04
CA ARG A 37 5.87 0.87 -0.29
C ARG A 37 6.96 -0.15 -0.60
N ASP A 38 7.28 -0.27 -1.89
CA ASP A 38 8.45 -1.02 -2.35
C ASP A 38 9.16 -0.20 -3.43
N LYS A 39 10.41 0.19 -3.16
CA LYS A 39 11.21 1.02 -4.07
C LYS A 39 12.04 0.19 -5.06
N THR A 40 12.12 -1.12 -4.89
CA THR A 40 13.01 -2.00 -5.66
C THR A 40 12.23 -2.91 -6.59
N ALA A 41 11.00 -3.29 -6.22
CA ALA A 41 10.14 -4.10 -7.06
C ALA A 41 9.75 -3.37 -8.35
N SER A 42 9.67 -4.11 -9.45
CA SER A 42 9.09 -3.62 -10.69
C SER A 42 7.57 -3.54 -10.57
N ASP A 43 6.93 -2.65 -11.35
CA ASP A 43 5.47 -2.52 -11.34
C ASP A 43 4.76 -3.81 -11.75
N LYS A 44 5.40 -4.63 -12.61
CA LYS A 44 4.91 -5.95 -13.01
C LYS A 44 4.84 -6.91 -11.83
N ASP A 45 5.83 -6.88 -10.95
CA ASP A 45 5.89 -7.74 -9.77
C ASP A 45 5.03 -7.18 -8.62
N LEU A 46 4.89 -5.86 -8.57
CA LEU A 46 4.15 -5.17 -7.52
C LEU A 46 2.63 -5.23 -7.72
N LEU A 47 2.14 -5.20 -8.97
CA LEU A 47 0.71 -5.16 -9.26
C LEU A 47 -0.08 -6.37 -8.71
N PRO A 48 0.36 -7.64 -8.85
CA PRO A 48 -0.31 -8.77 -8.21
C PRO A 48 -0.37 -8.65 -6.69
N VAL A 49 0.71 -8.18 -6.06
CA VAL A 49 0.78 -7.96 -4.60
C VAL A 49 -0.20 -6.86 -4.19
N ALA A 50 -0.23 -5.74 -4.91
CA ALA A 50 -1.13 -4.62 -4.65
C ALA A 50 -2.60 -5.03 -4.76
N ARG A 51 -2.96 -5.87 -5.72
CA ARG A 51 -4.34 -6.40 -5.86
C ARG A 51 -4.75 -7.24 -4.67
N GLU A 52 -3.86 -8.10 -4.20
CA GLU A 52 -4.15 -8.94 -3.03
C GLU A 52 -4.24 -8.11 -1.74
N MET A 53 -3.33 -7.15 -1.55
CA MET A 53 -3.43 -6.20 -0.42
C MET A 53 -4.73 -5.40 -0.47
N GLN A 54 -5.14 -4.93 -1.64
CA GLN A 54 -6.40 -4.19 -1.80
C GLN A 54 -7.60 -5.05 -1.46
N ARG A 55 -7.61 -6.32 -1.87
CA ARG A 55 -8.66 -7.28 -1.50
C ARG A 55 -8.75 -7.44 0.01
N LEU A 56 -7.62 -7.67 0.68
CA LEU A 56 -7.55 -7.84 2.14
C LEU A 56 -8.00 -6.58 2.91
N CYS A 57 -7.56 -5.40 2.44
CA CYS A 57 -7.96 -4.12 3.05
C CYS A 57 -9.46 -3.90 2.90
N LYS A 58 -10.03 -4.16 1.71
CA LYS A 58 -11.47 -4.03 1.46
C LYS A 58 -12.30 -4.96 2.35
N GLU A 59 -11.86 -6.20 2.53
CA GLU A 59 -12.52 -7.18 3.41
C GLU A 59 -12.46 -6.75 4.88
N SER A 60 -11.40 -6.06 5.28
CA SER A 60 -11.19 -5.58 6.65
C SER A 60 -11.74 -4.17 6.91
N GLY A 61 -12.32 -3.51 5.90
CA GLY A 61 -12.77 -2.12 6.00
C GLY A 61 -11.65 -1.08 6.13
N ALA A 62 -10.41 -1.45 5.81
CA ALA A 62 -9.24 -0.57 5.87
C ALA A 62 -9.00 0.15 4.53
N LEU A 63 -8.39 1.34 4.60
CA LEU A 63 -7.98 2.09 3.41
C LEU A 63 -6.64 1.57 2.89
N PHE A 64 -6.57 1.29 1.59
CA PHE A 64 -5.32 0.92 0.92
C PHE A 64 -4.76 2.07 0.11
N ILE A 65 -3.47 2.33 0.27
CA ILE A 65 -2.71 3.39 -0.41
C ILE A 65 -1.50 2.77 -1.11
N VAL A 66 -1.18 3.25 -2.31
CA VAL A 66 0.07 2.88 -3.02
C VAL A 66 1.03 4.06 -2.97
N ASN A 67 2.31 3.81 -2.72
CA ASN A 67 3.34 4.84 -2.69
C ASN A 67 3.94 5.06 -4.09
N ASP A 68 4.01 6.32 -4.55
CA ASP A 68 4.63 6.86 -5.78
C ASP A 68 4.12 6.30 -7.13
N ARG A 69 3.59 5.08 -7.17
CA ARG A 69 3.25 4.34 -8.39
C ARG A 69 1.78 4.54 -8.79
N VAL A 70 1.49 5.62 -9.49
CA VAL A 70 0.12 5.98 -9.96
C VAL A 70 -0.53 4.85 -10.75
N ASP A 71 0.19 4.29 -11.73
CA ASP A 71 -0.37 3.24 -12.59
C ASP A 71 -0.75 2.00 -11.79
N VAL A 72 0.10 1.59 -10.84
CA VAL A 72 -0.20 0.46 -9.94
C VAL A 72 -1.41 0.78 -9.07
N ALA A 73 -1.52 2.00 -8.53
CA ALA A 73 -2.65 2.44 -7.73
C ALA A 73 -3.98 2.36 -8.50
N LEU A 74 -3.99 2.84 -9.75
CA LEU A 74 -5.16 2.81 -10.63
C LEU A 74 -5.54 1.36 -11.01
N LEU A 75 -4.56 0.56 -11.43
CA LEU A 75 -4.77 -0.81 -11.91
C LEU A 75 -5.18 -1.81 -10.81
N CYS A 76 -4.82 -1.53 -9.54
CA CYS A 76 -5.27 -2.33 -8.40
C CYS A 76 -6.56 -1.78 -7.76
N GLY A 77 -6.96 -0.55 -8.10
CA GLY A 77 -8.12 0.11 -7.52
C GLY A 77 -7.90 0.57 -6.08
N ALA A 78 -6.70 1.10 -5.77
CA ALA A 78 -6.37 1.65 -4.46
C ALA A 78 -7.26 2.84 -4.10
N GLY A 79 -7.47 3.08 -2.81
CA GLY A 79 -8.25 4.20 -2.31
C GLY A 79 -7.50 5.55 -2.33
N GLY A 80 -6.21 5.53 -2.65
CA GLY A 80 -5.41 6.73 -2.82
C GLY A 80 -3.95 6.41 -3.13
N ILE A 81 -3.19 7.47 -3.36
CA ILE A 81 -1.74 7.44 -3.57
C ILE A 81 -1.04 8.32 -2.54
N HIS A 82 0.16 7.93 -2.14
CA HIS A 82 1.06 8.79 -1.39
C HIS A 82 2.21 9.21 -2.30
N VAL A 83 2.52 10.51 -2.32
CA VAL A 83 3.63 11.08 -3.08
C VAL A 83 4.42 12.02 -2.18
N GLY A 84 5.74 12.01 -2.32
CA GLY A 84 6.67 12.94 -1.70
C GLY A 84 6.91 14.20 -2.55
N GLN A 85 7.72 15.10 -2.02
CA GLN A 85 8.03 16.40 -2.66
C GLN A 85 8.91 16.28 -3.91
N SER A 86 9.62 15.17 -4.05
CA SER A 86 10.48 14.90 -5.21
C SER A 86 9.80 14.04 -6.27
N ASP A 87 8.58 13.58 -6.01
CA ASP A 87 7.81 12.78 -6.95
C ASP A 87 7.04 13.69 -7.92
N ARG A 88 6.31 13.10 -8.86
CA ARG A 88 5.49 13.87 -9.80
C ARG A 88 4.51 14.75 -9.00
N PRO A 89 4.40 16.05 -9.30
CA PRO A 89 3.56 16.97 -8.53
C PRO A 89 2.13 16.47 -8.43
N ALA A 90 1.53 16.59 -7.24
CA ALA A 90 0.18 16.06 -6.98
C ALA A 90 -0.89 16.64 -7.93
N GLY A 91 -0.71 17.87 -8.42
CA GLY A 91 -1.60 18.49 -9.40
C GLY A 91 -1.47 17.95 -10.83
N GLU A 92 -0.53 17.05 -11.07
CA GLU A 92 -0.21 16.47 -12.38
C GLU A 92 -0.41 14.95 -12.44
N LEU A 93 -0.97 14.35 -11.37
CA LEU A 93 -1.29 12.92 -11.26
C LEU A 93 -2.67 12.57 -11.82
#